data_AF-A0A355EQ43-F1
#
_entry.id   AF-A0A355EQ43-F1
#
_cell.length_a   1.000
_cell.length_b   1.000
_cell.length_c   1.000
_cell.angle_alpha   90.00
_cell.angle_beta   90.00
_cell.angle_gamma   90.00
#
_symmetry.space_group_name_H-M   'P 1'
#
loop_
_entity.id
_entity.type
_entity.pdbx_description
1 polymer ?
#
loop_
_entity_poly.entity_id
_entity_poly.type
_entity_poly.pdbx_seq_one_letter_code
_entity_poly.pdbx_strand_id
1 'polypeptide(L)'
;MQPPRPAAVQRPGTGRISLNFDDADVFSVIQTIFGEILRVNYIVDQRVKGRVTFRSVAPVTIDQVLPVMETILRLNGIGVVEESGLYRIVPIGDVAKEPAQIKFGREPERIV
;
A
#
# COMPACT_ATOMS: atom_id res chain seq x y z
N MET A 1 25.64 -45.37 13.74
CA MET A 1 24.92 -44.81 12.58
C MET A 1 23.86 -43.87 13.13
N GLN A 2 24.01 -42.56 12.99
CA GLN A 2 22.96 -41.59 13.38
C GLN A 2 21.85 -41.66 12.33
N PRO A 3 20.56 -41.66 12.73
CA PRO A 3 19.49 -41.54 11.75
C PRO A 3 19.56 -40.15 11.10
N PRO A 4 19.32 -40.03 9.79
CA PRO A 4 19.23 -38.74 9.13
C PRO A 4 18.09 -37.94 9.76
N ARG A 5 18.38 -36.70 10.18
CA ARG A 5 17.34 -35.78 10.66
C ARG A 5 16.29 -35.64 9.56
N PRO A 6 14.98 -35.70 9.88
CA PRO A 6 13.95 -35.42 8.90
C PRO A 6 14.17 -34.00 8.36
N ALA A 7 14.33 -33.89 7.04
CA ALA A 7 14.33 -32.61 6.35
C ALA A 7 13.06 -31.87 6.76
N ALA A 8 13.21 -30.65 7.30
CA ALA A 8 12.08 -29.82 7.67
C ALA A 8 11.15 -29.70 6.47
N VAL A 9 9.94 -30.23 6.61
CA VAL A 9 8.87 -30.09 5.62
C VAL A 9 8.59 -28.60 5.51
N GLN A 10 9.09 -27.98 4.44
CA GLN A 10 8.74 -26.61 4.07
C GLN A 10 7.26 -26.61 3.73
N ARG A 11 6.42 -26.30 4.72
CA ARG A 11 4.98 -26.15 4.55
C ARG A 11 4.77 -24.98 3.58
N PRO A 12 4.12 -25.17 2.43
CA PRO A 12 3.65 -24.05 1.63
C PRO A 12 2.45 -23.44 2.37
N GLY A 13 2.66 -22.31 3.05
CA GLY A 13 1.58 -21.69 3.82
C GLY A 13 2.05 -20.71 4.87
N THR A 14 2.52 -19.54 4.43
CA THR A 14 2.49 -18.22 5.09
C THR A 14 3.41 -17.33 4.27
N GLY A 15 2.85 -16.63 3.27
CA GLY A 15 3.59 -15.74 2.36
C GLY A 15 4.33 -14.66 3.15
N ARG A 16 5.59 -14.95 3.47
CA ARG A 16 6.52 -14.06 4.14
C ARG A 16 7.43 -13.48 3.07
N ILE A 17 7.40 -12.16 2.94
CA ILE A 17 8.08 -11.44 1.87
C ILE A 17 9.14 -10.55 2.53
N SER A 18 10.36 -10.64 2.03
CA SER A 18 11.41 -9.68 2.38
C SER A 18 11.29 -8.49 1.44
N LEU A 19 11.17 -7.30 2.03
CA LEU A 19 11.04 -6.04 1.30
C LEU A 19 12.35 -5.28 1.45
N ASN A 20 13.01 -5.03 0.32
CA ASN A 20 14.23 -4.22 0.27
C ASN A 20 14.10 -3.23 -0.88
N PHE A 21 13.89 -1.98 -0.52
CA PHE A 21 13.89 -0.83 -1.42
C PHE A 21 15.09 0.00 -1.02
N ASP A 22 16.07 0.11 -1.90
CA ASP A 22 17.22 0.97 -1.70
C ASP A 22 17.09 2.13 -2.67
N ASP A 23 16.83 3.32 -2.13
CA ASP A 23 16.82 4.53 -2.94
C ASP A 23 15.81 4.49 -4.11
N ALA A 24 14.72 3.75 -3.90
CA ALA A 24 13.77 3.36 -4.92
C ALA A 24 12.71 4.44 -5.17
N ASP A 25 12.23 4.54 -6.40
CA ASP A 25 11.14 5.42 -6.77
C ASP A 25 9.84 5.02 -6.07
N VAL A 26 9.20 5.97 -5.38
CA VAL A 26 7.98 5.74 -4.60
C VAL A 26 6.86 5.14 -5.45
N PHE A 27 6.68 5.62 -6.67
CA PHE A 27 5.61 5.15 -7.55
C PHE A 27 5.81 3.67 -7.91
N SER A 28 7.05 3.30 -8.21
CA SER A 28 7.46 1.91 -8.45
C SER A 28 7.21 1.02 -7.23
N VAL A 29 7.54 1.50 -6.02
CA VAL A 29 7.26 0.76 -4.77
C VAL A 29 5.76 0.57 -4.57
N ILE A 30 4.95 1.60 -4.78
CA ILE A 30 3.48 1.50 -4.67
C ILE A 30 2.94 0.46 -5.65
N GLN A 31 3.41 0.47 -6.91
CA GLN A 31 2.97 -0.49 -7.92
C GLN A 31 3.27 -1.94 -7.52
N THR A 32 4.48 -2.21 -7.00
CA THR A 32 4.84 -3.55 -6.53
C THR A 32 4.01 -3.95 -5.30
N ILE A 33 3.87 -3.07 -4.31
CA ILE A 33 3.12 -3.39 -3.08
C ILE A 33 1.63 -3.59 -3.38
N PHE A 34 0.96 -2.61 -3.99
CA PHE A 34 -0.49 -2.63 -4.18
C PHE A 34 -0.92 -3.52 -5.36
N GLY A 35 -0.14 -3.53 -6.44
CA GLY A 35 -0.46 -4.29 -7.65
C GLY A 35 -0.02 -5.75 -7.61
N GLU A 36 1.22 -6.02 -7.22
CA GLU A 36 1.80 -7.37 -7.33
C GLU A 36 1.61 -8.19 -6.05
N ILE A 37 1.84 -7.56 -4.89
CA ILE A 37 1.82 -8.21 -3.59
C ILE A 37 0.39 -8.27 -3.03
N LEU A 38 -0.25 -7.12 -2.81
CA LEU A 38 -1.59 -7.02 -2.23
C LEU A 38 -2.69 -7.35 -3.25
N ARG A 39 -2.43 -7.14 -4.54
CA ARG A 39 -3.39 -7.35 -5.64
C ARG A 39 -4.72 -6.64 -5.42
N VAL A 40 -4.64 -5.38 -5.04
CA VAL A 40 -5.80 -4.52 -4.78
C VAL A 40 -5.95 -3.45 -5.86
N ASN A 41 -7.15 -2.90 -5.99
CA ASN A 41 -7.38 -1.75 -6.86
C ASN A 41 -6.82 -0.50 -6.19
N TYR A 42 -6.05 0.30 -6.93
CA TYR A 42 -5.48 1.54 -6.40
C TYR A 42 -5.38 2.66 -7.45
N ILE A 43 -5.36 3.90 -6.98
CA ILE A 43 -5.12 5.12 -7.76
C ILE A 43 -3.95 5.86 -7.12
N VAL A 44 -3.00 6.32 -7.94
CA VAL A 44 -1.89 7.17 -7.48
C VAL A 44 -2.02 8.55 -8.08
N ASP A 45 -2.00 9.58 -7.24
CA ASP A 45 -1.95 10.96 -7.69
C ASP A 45 -0.58 11.28 -8.33
N GLN A 46 -0.57 12.02 -9.43
CA GLN A 46 0.67 12.35 -10.16
C GLN A 46 1.68 13.17 -9.35
N ARG A 47 1.23 13.82 -8.27
CA ARG A 47 2.07 14.59 -7.33
C ARG A 47 2.82 13.70 -6.36
N VAL A 48 2.45 12.41 -6.25
CA VAL A 48 3.19 11.42 -5.46
C VAL A 48 4.50 11.11 -6.19
N LYS A 49 5.56 11.75 -5.74
CA LYS A 49 6.92 11.63 -6.27
C LYS A 49 7.91 11.64 -5.13
N GLY A 50 9.07 11.03 -5.35
CA GLY A 50 10.13 10.97 -4.37
C GLY A 50 10.77 9.59 -4.34
N ARG A 51 11.66 9.39 -3.38
CA ARG A 51 12.38 8.13 -3.24
C ARG A 51 12.39 7.66 -1.81
N VAL A 52 12.34 6.33 -1.65
CA VAL A 52 12.27 5.67 -0.36
C VAL A 52 13.37 4.63 -0.23
N THR A 53 13.94 4.56 0.96
CA THR A 53 14.82 3.48 1.37
C THR A 53 14.17 2.73 2.52
N PHE A 54 13.91 1.44 2.33
CA PHE A 54 13.30 0.57 3.32
C PHE A 54 13.92 -0.84 3.25
N ARG A 55 14.38 -1.35 4.39
CA ARG A 55 14.84 -2.72 4.54
C ARG A 55 14.08 -3.42 5.65
N SER A 56 13.41 -4.51 5.33
CA SER A 56 12.86 -5.42 6.33
C SER A 56 13.97 -6.34 6.87
N VAL A 57 14.28 -6.24 8.16
CA VAL A 57 15.25 -7.15 8.83
C VAL A 57 14.65 -8.54 9.04
N ALA A 58 13.33 -8.61 9.27
CA ALA A 58 12.57 -9.85 9.36
C ALA A 58 11.57 -9.93 8.20
N PRO A 59 11.27 -11.15 7.69
CA PRO A 59 10.25 -11.32 6.67
C PRO A 59 8.88 -10.82 7.13
N VAL A 60 8.22 -10.02 6.30
CA VAL A 60 6.93 -9.40 6.59
C VAL A 60 5.82 -10.30 6.04
N THR A 61 4.80 -10.61 6.84
CA THR A 61 3.62 -11.34 6.33
C THR A 61 2.77 -10.41 5.47
N ILE A 62 2.00 -10.98 4.54
CA ILE A 62 1.13 -10.21 3.64
C ILE A 62 0.24 -9.18 4.39
N ASP A 63 -0.32 -9.59 5.53
CA ASP A 63 -1.20 -8.76 6.37
C ASP A 63 -0.47 -7.59 7.05
N GLN A 64 0.86 -7.64 7.12
CA GLN A 64 1.70 -6.60 7.71
C GLN A 64 2.31 -5.67 6.65
N VAL A 65 2.20 -6.01 5.36
CA VAL A 65 2.76 -5.20 4.27
C VAL A 65 2.08 -3.84 4.22
N LEU A 66 0.75 -3.80 4.25
CA LEU A 66 -0.02 -2.56 4.19
C LEU A 66 0.32 -1.57 5.33
N PRO A 67 0.23 -1.93 6.63
CA PRO A 67 0.52 -0.98 7.71
C PRO A 67 1.98 -0.50 7.72
N VAL A 68 2.92 -1.35 7.33
CA VAL A 68 4.33 -0.95 7.16
C VAL A 68 4.47 0.05 6.02
N MET A 69 3.85 -0.22 4.87
CA MET A 69 3.90 0.66 3.71
C MET A 69 3.23 2.01 4.00
N GLU A 70 2.08 2.03 4.66
CA GLU A 70 1.42 3.26 5.10
C GLU A 70 2.32 4.12 5.98
N THR A 71 3.08 3.49 6.88
CA THR A 71 4.04 4.20 7.74
C THR A 71 5.16 4.83 6.92
N ILE A 72 5.73 4.09 5.98
CA ILE A 72 6.80 4.58 5.09
C ILE A 72 6.28 5.74 4.23
N LEU A 73 5.12 5.58 3.61
CA LEU A 73 4.50 6.63 2.79
C LEU A 73 4.22 7.90 3.60
N ARG A 74 3.70 7.74 4.83
CA ARG A 74 3.41 8.87 5.73
C ARG A 74 4.65 9.69 6.05
N LEU A 75 5.79 9.02 6.30
CA LEU A 75 7.07 9.69 6.54
C LEU A 75 7.55 10.51 5.32
N ASN A 76 7.10 10.14 4.12
CA ASN A 76 7.42 10.83 2.87
C ASN A 76 6.34 11.85 2.47
N GLY A 77 5.41 12.19 3.38
CA GLY A 77 4.34 13.14 3.10
C GLY A 77 3.28 12.60 2.14
N ILE A 78 3.13 11.28 2.06
CA ILE A 78 2.15 10.60 1.22
C ILE A 78 1.18 9.87 2.14
N GLY A 79 -0.10 9.96 1.84
CA GLY A 79 -1.15 9.23 2.53
C GLY A 79 -1.79 8.18 1.64
N VAL A 80 -2.36 7.18 2.30
CA VAL A 80 -3.19 6.15 1.69
C VAL A 80 -4.57 6.29 2.28
N VAL A 81 -5.59 6.37 1.42
CA VAL A 81 -7.01 6.42 1.80
C VAL A 81 -7.69 5.22 1.16
N GLU A 82 -8.36 4.41 1.97
CA GLU A 82 -9.18 3.31 1.46
C GLU A 82 -10.63 3.78 1.36
N GLU A 83 -11.23 3.63 0.18
CA GLU A 83 -12.63 3.98 -0.07
C GLU A 83 -13.31 2.84 -0.83
N SER A 84 -14.16 2.09 -0.13
CA SER A 84 -14.95 0.99 -0.72
C SER A 84 -14.09 -0.06 -1.45
N GLY A 85 -12.92 -0.39 -0.91
CA GLY A 85 -11.97 -1.34 -1.51
C GLY A 85 -11.08 -0.76 -2.62
N LEU A 86 -11.13 0.55 -2.85
CA LEU A 86 -10.20 1.28 -3.71
C LEU A 86 -9.20 2.07 -2.86
N TYR A 87 -7.90 1.82 -3.06
CA TYR A 87 -6.84 2.54 -2.35
C TYR A 87 -6.41 3.78 -3.15
N ARG A 88 -6.60 4.96 -2.59
CA ARG A 88 -6.12 6.23 -3.15
C ARG A 88 -4.82 6.63 -2.45
N ILE A 89 -3.75 6.74 -3.22
CA ILE A 89 -2.45 7.21 -2.74
C ILE A 89 -2.26 8.65 -3.20
N VAL A 90 -2.24 9.57 -2.23
CA VAL A 90 -2.29 11.02 -2.45
C VAL A 90 -1.28 11.73 -1.55
N PRO A 91 -0.88 12.98 -1.85
CA PRO A 91 -0.12 13.78 -0.89
C PRO A 91 -0.87 13.90 0.45
N ILE A 92 -0.15 13.85 1.57
CA ILE A 92 -0.76 13.78 2.91
C ILE A 92 -1.67 14.97 3.23
N GLY A 93 -1.42 16.13 2.62
CA GLY A 93 -2.26 17.32 2.73
C GLY A 93 -3.65 17.20 2.08
N ASP A 94 -3.85 16.20 1.23
CA ASP A 94 -5.13 15.91 0.56
C ASP A 94 -5.89 14.73 1.18
N VAL A 95 -5.25 13.95 2.07
CA VAL A 95 -5.91 12.88 2.85
C VAL A 95 -7.12 13.42 3.62
N ALA A 96 -7.01 14.63 4.15
CA ALA A 96 -8.08 15.30 4.89
C ALA A 96 -9.09 16.02 3.99
N LYS A 97 -8.84 16.12 2.67
CA LYS A 97 -9.61 16.98 1.76
C LYS A 97 -10.70 16.26 0.96
N GLU A 98 -10.74 14.92 0.89
CA GLU A 98 -11.78 14.23 0.13
C GLU A 98 -12.21 12.85 0.72
N PRO A 99 -13.54 12.57 0.86
CA PRO A 99 -14.62 13.56 0.97
C PRO A 99 -15.63 13.27 2.10
N ALA A 100 -16.01 14.35 2.78
CA ALA A 100 -17.43 14.55 3.09
C ALA A 100 -18.21 14.45 1.77
N GLN A 101 -19.10 13.45 1.64
CA GLN A 101 -20.02 13.22 0.52
C GLN A 101 -20.04 14.33 -0.53
N ILE A 102 -19.38 14.10 -1.68
CA ILE A 102 -19.67 14.89 -2.87
C ILE A 102 -21.06 14.44 -3.34
N LYS A 103 -22.11 15.10 -2.86
CA LYS A 103 -23.45 15.00 -3.45
C LYS A 103 -23.35 15.56 -4.88
N PHE A 104 -23.05 14.69 -5.83
CA PHE A 104 -23.37 14.95 -7.23
C PHE A 104 -24.89 15.15 -7.32
N GLY A 105 -25.31 16.34 -7.76
CA GLY A 105 -26.71 16.66 -8.03
C GLY A 105 -27.29 17.75 -7.16
N ARG A 106 -26.80 18.99 -7.28
CA ARG A 106 -27.69 20.14 -7.19
C ARG A 106 -28.54 20.09 -8.46
N GLU A 107 -29.69 19.42 -8.42
CA GLU A 107 -30.70 19.66 -9.42
C GLU A 107 -31.09 21.15 -9.32
N PRO A 108 -30.96 21.94 -10.40
CA PRO A 108 -31.41 23.31 -10.40
C PRO A 108 -32.93 23.34 -10.21
N GLU A 109 -33.37 24.23 -9.33
CA GLU A 109 -34.74 24.74 -9.28
C GLU A 109 -35.42 24.73 -10.65
N ARG A 110 -36.53 24.00 -10.77
CA ARG A 110 -37.63 24.45 -11.61
C ARG A 110 -38.63 25.18 -10.71
N ILE A 111 -38.43 26.48 -10.65
CA ILE A 111 -39.50 27.46 -10.44
C ILE A 111 -40.48 27.26 -11.60
N VAL A 112 -41.68 26.75 -11.32
CA VAL A 112 -42.93 27.03 -12.07
C VAL A 112 -44.12 26.92 -11.13
#